data_AF-A0A1E7LA29-F1
#
_entry.id   AF-A0A1E7LA29-F1
#
_cell.length_a   1.000
_cell.length_b   1.000
_cell.length_c   1.000
_cell.angle_alpha   90.00
_cell.angle_beta   90.00
_cell.angle_gamma   90.00
#
_symmetry.space_group_name_H-M   'P 1'
#
loop_
_entity.id
_entity.type
_entity.pdbx_description
1 polymer ?
#
loop_
_entity_poly.entity_id
_entity_poly.type
_entity_poly.pdbx_seq_one_letter_code
_entity_poly.pdbx_strand_id
1 'polypeptide(L)' 'MAEEASWHKSSYSNDQGGSCVEIANLTDQVGVRDSKDKTGPALVVPASTWSAFIAYVQERRLDATN' A
#
# COMPACT_ATOMS: atom_id res chain seq x y z
N MET A 1 12.23 -8.05 11.36
CA MET A 1 11.73 -6.66 11.33
C MET A 1 12.17 -6.09 10.00
N ALA A 2 11.24 -5.59 9.18
CA ALA A 2 11.59 -5.05 7.87
C ALA A 2 12.41 -3.76 8.05
N GLU A 3 13.49 -3.64 7.29
CA GLU A 3 14.35 -2.45 7.34
C GLU A 3 13.58 -1.23 6.81
N GLU A 4 13.80 -0.04 7.36
CA GLU A 4 13.10 1.18 6.93
C GLU A 4 13.32 1.49 5.43
N ALA A 5 14.42 1.00 4.87
CA ALA A 5 14.75 1.08 3.45
C ALA A 5 13.79 0.31 2.52
N SER A 6 13.00 -0.64 3.05
CA SER A 6 12.01 -1.38 2.26
C SER A 6 10.71 -0.60 2.04
N TRP A 7 10.49 0.51 2.76
CA TRP A 7 9.26 1.29 2.67
C TRP A 7 9.35 2.36 1.59
N HIS A 8 8.46 2.26 0.60
CA HIS A 8 8.30 3.23 -0.46
C HIS A 8 7.09 4.13 -0.18
N LYS A 9 7.32 5.44 -0.06
CA LYS A 9 6.27 6.44 0.11
C LYS A 9 5.63 6.79 -1.24
N SER A 10 4.31 6.80 -1.32
CA SER A 10 3.62 7.16 -2.57
C SER A 10 3.79 8.64 -2.92
N SER A 11 4.14 8.96 -4.17
CA SER A 11 4.40 10.32 -4.67
C SER A 11 3.17 11.24 -4.71
N TYR A 12 1.97 10.73 -4.47
CA TYR A 12 0.74 11.52 -4.30
C TYR A 12 0.57 12.11 -2.90
N SER A 13 1.53 11.84 -2.00
CA SER A 13 1.58 12.40 -0.64
C SER A 13 2.14 13.82 -0.67
N ASN A 14 1.39 14.80 -1.16
CA ASN A 14 1.76 16.21 -1.05
C ASN A 14 1.35 16.73 0.34
N ASP A 15 2.15 17.63 0.95
CA ASP A 15 1.93 18.24 2.28
C ASP A 15 0.58 18.99 2.47
N GLN A 16 -0.29 19.01 1.46
CA GLN A 16 -1.60 19.65 1.45
C GLN A 16 -2.77 18.71 1.79
N GLY A 17 -2.50 17.56 2.44
CA GLY A 17 -3.56 16.76 3.09
C GLY A 17 -4.15 15.61 2.28
N GLY A 18 -3.47 15.13 1.23
CA GLY A 18 -3.83 13.88 0.55
C GLY A 18 -3.26 12.66 1.28
N SER A 19 -4.06 11.62 1.49
CA SER A 19 -3.73 10.37 2.20
C SER A 19 -2.31 9.87 1.91
N CYS A 20 -1.45 9.88 2.94
CA CYS A 20 -0.05 9.50 2.82
C CYS A 20 0.11 8.03 3.21
N VAL A 21 0.19 7.11 2.26
CA VAL A 21 0.47 5.69 2.53
C VAL A 21 1.90 5.33 2.11
N GLU A 22 2.51 4.42 2.86
CA GLU A 22 3.79 3.80 2.53
C GLU A 22 3.60 2.29 2.35
N ILE A 23 4.29 1.72 1.38
CA ILE A 23 4.21 0.29 1.07
C ILE A 23 5.60 -0.31 1.20
N ALA A 24 5.73 -1.45 1.88
CA ALA A 24 6.93 -2.25 1.90
C ALA A 24 6.72 -3.56 1.16
N ASN A 25 7.61 -3.86 0.22
CA ASN A 25 7.68 -5.16 -0.41
C ASN A 25 8.61 -6.05 0.41
N LEU A 26 8.03 -7.01 1.14
CA LEU A 26 8.74 -8.04 1.88
C LEU A 26 8.79 -9.32 1.04
N THR A 27 9.63 -10.28 1.42
CA THR A 27 9.89 -11.50 0.63
C THR A 27 8.61 -12.23 0.18
N ASP A 28 7.61 -12.36 1.05
CA ASP A 28 6.33 -13.02 0.76
C ASP A 28 5.11 -12.19 1.18
N GLN A 29 5.33 -10.95 1.60
CA GLN A 29 4.31 -10.11 2.23
C GLN A 29 4.41 -8.68 1.74
N VAL A 30 3.29 -7.99 1.76
CA VAL A 30 3.20 -6.56 1.47
C VAL A 30 2.74 -5.88 2.76
N GLY A 31 3.57 -4.97 3.24
CA GLY A 31 3.24 -4.09 4.35
C GLY A 31 2.64 -2.80 3.81
N VAL A 32 1.55 -2.34 4.41
CA VAL A 32 0.93 -1.03 4.13
C VAL A 32 0.80 -0.31 5.45
N ARG A 33 1.34 0.89 5.54
CA ARG A 33 1.21 1.74 6.73
C ARG A 33 0.85 3.17 6.35
N ASP A 34 0.27 3.88 7.31
CA ASP A 34 0.04 5.32 7.20
C ASP A 34 1.35 6.06 7.47
N SER A 35 1.73 6.95 6.55
CA SER A 35 2.96 7.74 6.64
C SER A 35 2.95 8.77 7.78
N LYS A 36 1.77 9.16 8.27
CA LYS A 36 1.62 10.08 9.41
C LYS A 36 1.74 9.33 10.74
N ASP A 37 1.38 8.05 10.76
CA ASP A 37 1.52 7.16 11.91
C ASP A 37 2.54 6.04 11.68
N LYS A 38 3.83 6.43 11.54
CA LYS A 38 4.94 5.50 11.28
C LYS A 38 5.15 4.46 12.41
N THR A 39 4.68 4.77 13.61
CA THR A 39 4.71 3.90 14.80
C THR A 39 3.44 3.09 14.99
N GLY A 40 2.41 3.35 14.19
CA GLY A 40 1.12 2.68 14.24
C GLY A 40 1.16 1.27 13.65
N PRO A 41 0.07 0.50 13.81
CA PRO A 41 -0.03 -0.84 13.26
C PRO A 41 0.01 -0.81 11.72
N ALA A 42 0.99 -1.48 11.13
CA ALA A 42 1.04 -1.72 9.70
C ALA A 42 0.13 -2.90 9.33
N LEU A 43 -0.66 -2.75 8.27
CA LEU A 43 -1.38 -3.86 7.66
C LEU A 43 -0.38 -4.71 6.89
N VAL A 44 -0.23 -5.97 7.27
CA VAL A 44 0.65 -6.92 6.57
C VAL A 44 -0.22 -7.99 5.94
N VAL A 45 -0.10 -8.15 4.62
CA VAL A 45 -0.85 -9.14 3.85
C VAL A 45 0.10 -9.99 3.00
N PRO A 46 -0.25 -11.24 2.68
CA PRO A 46 0.53 -12.04 1.73
C PRO A 46 0.62 -11.37 0.36
N ALA A 47 1.77 -11.47 -0.30
CA ALA A 47 1.99 -10.86 -1.61
C ALA A 47 1.02 -11.39 -2.69
N SER A 48 0.66 -12.67 -2.62
CA SER A 48 -0.34 -13.26 -3.52
C SER A 48 -1.73 -12.65 -3.34
N THR A 49 -2.16 -12.42 -2.09
CA THR A 49 -3.42 -11.76 -1.76
C THR A 49 -3.42 -10.30 -2.21
N TRP A 50 -2.30 -9.59 -2.03
CA TRP A 50 -2.15 -8.23 -2.52
C TRP A 50 -2.29 -8.13 -4.05
N SER A 51 -1.62 -9.02 -4.79
CA SER A 51 -1.75 -9.08 -6.26
C SER A 51 -3.18 -9.36 -6.72
N ALA A 52 -3.87 -10.30 -6.07
CA ALA A 52 -5.27 -10.60 -6.38
C ALA A 52 -6.20 -9.41 -6.09
N PHE A 53 -5.96 -8.70 -4.98
CA PHE A 53 -6.71 -7.49 -4.64
C PHE A 53 -6.54 -6.38 -5.69
N ILE A 54 -5.31 -6.13 -6.16
CA ILE A 54 -5.04 -5.12 -7.19
C ILE A 54 -5.72 -5.48 -8.51
N ALA A 55 -5.66 -6.76 -8.92
CA ALA A 55 -6.36 -7.24 -10.12
C ALA A 55 -7.87 -6.98 -10.02
N TYR A 56 -8.48 -7.36 -8.90
CA TYR A 56 -9.91 -7.15 -8.65
C TYR A 56 -10.31 -5.67 -8.64
N VAL A 57 -9.50 -4.78 -8.05
CA VAL A 57 -9.78 -3.33 -8.05
C VAL A 57 -9.66 -2.75 -9.46
N GLN A 58 -8.70 -3.21 -10.27
CA GLN A 58 -8.59 -2.80 -11.67
C GLN A 58 -9.79 -3.24 -12.50
N GLU A 59 -10.23 -4.49 -12.36
CA GLU A 59 -11.42 -5.00 -13.05
C GLU A 59 -12.65 -4.12 -12.75
N ARG A 60 -12.91 -3.85 -11.46
CA ARG A 60 -14.02 -2.96 -11.05
C ARG A 60 -13.92 -1.54 -11.56
N ARG A 61 -12.70 -1.04 -11.78
CA ARG A 61 -12.49 0.28 -12.40
C ARG A 61 -12.90 0.27 -13.88
N LEU A 62 -12.72 -0.87 -14.57
CA LEU A 62 -13.18 -1.05 -15.94
C LEU A 62 -14.71 -1.17 -15.99
N ASP A 63 -15.33 -1.87 -15.03
CA ASP A 63 -16.79 -1.98 -14.92
C ASP A 63 -17.48 -0.66 -14.57
N ALA A 64 -16.79 0.25 -13.86
CA ALA A 64 -17.31 1.55 -13.47
C ALA A 64 -17.41 2.57 -14.64
N THR A 65 -17.10 2.16 -15.88
CA THR A 65 -17.22 2.95 -17.11
C THR A 65 -18.26 2.33 -18.07
N ASN A 66 -19.46 2.05 -17.57
CA ASN A 66 -20.67 1.85 -18.38
C ASN A 66 -21.90 2.40 -17.64
#